data_AF-A0A1F5G2G5-F1
#
_entry.id   AF-A0A1F5G2G5-F1
#
_cell.length_a   1.000
_cell.length_b   1.000
_cell.length_c   1.000
_cell.angle_alpha   90.00
_cell.angle_beta   90.00
_cell.angle_gamma   90.00
#
_symmetry.space_group_name_H-M   'P 1'
#
loop_
_entity.id
_entity.type
_entity.pdbx_description
1 polymer ?
#
loop_
_entity_poly.entity_id
_entity_poly.type
_entity_poly.pdbx_seq_one_letter_code
_entity_poly.pdbx_strand_id
1 'polypeptide(L)'
;MANELKDPNFQKIWGKPTGDPYLDTAFAIIQARKEKNLTQAQLAQRAGTTQQVIARLESLTYRSYSLKTLEKLAKALGKKPQIRFV
;
A
#
# COMPACT_ATOMS: atom_id res chain seq x y z
N MET A 1 3.43 -5.91 11.93
CA MET A 1 4.47 -4.90 11.59
C MET A 1 5.89 -5.34 11.93
N ALA A 2 6.33 -5.44 13.19
CA ALA A 2 7.71 -5.86 13.50
C ALA A 2 8.05 -7.31 13.10
N ASN A 3 7.04 -8.19 13.03
CA ASN A 3 7.22 -9.59 12.62
C ASN A 3 7.15 -9.84 11.11
N GLU A 4 6.59 -8.92 10.31
CA GLU A 4 6.49 -9.10 8.84
C GLU A 4 7.77 -8.63 8.13
N LEU A 5 8.55 -7.77 8.77
CA LEU A 5 9.90 -7.36 8.36
C LEU A 5 10.96 -8.46 8.52
N LYS A 6 10.62 -9.56 9.22
CA LYS A 6 11.49 -10.71 9.46
C LYS A 6 11.30 -11.84 8.45
N ASP A 7 10.31 -11.75 7.56
CA ASP A 7 10.15 -12.73 6.50
C ASP A 7 11.29 -12.52 5.48
N PRO A 8 12.17 -13.51 5.25
CA PRO A 8 13.28 -13.39 4.30
C PRO A 8 12.84 -13.09 2.87
N ASN A 9 11.57 -13.37 2.49
CA ASN A 9 11.03 -12.91 1.22
C ASN A 9 10.78 -11.39 1.18
N PHE A 10 10.53 -10.76 2.33
CA PHE A 10 10.22 -9.34 2.44
C PHE A 10 11.42 -8.45 2.11
N GLN A 11 12.61 -8.82 2.58
CA GLN A 11 13.84 -8.06 2.33
C GLN A 11 14.32 -8.16 0.87
N LYS A 12 14.04 -9.29 0.20
CA LYS A 12 14.46 -9.52 -1.19
C LYS A 12 13.58 -8.83 -2.23
N ILE A 13 12.31 -8.58 -1.88
CA ILE A 13 11.32 -7.95 -2.76
C ILE A 13 11.32 -6.42 -2.64
N TRP A 14 11.86 -5.88 -1.54
CA TRP A 14 11.87 -4.44 -1.28
C TRP A 14 12.67 -3.68 -2.36
N GLY A 15 11.98 -3.06 -3.31
CA GLY A 15 12.56 -2.25 -4.38
C GLY A 15 12.55 -2.85 -5.79
N LYS A 16 11.99 -4.07 -5.98
CA LYS A 16 11.74 -4.62 -7.31
C LYS A 16 10.27 -5.05 -7.47
N PRO A 17 9.63 -4.81 -8.62
CA PRO A 17 8.30 -5.36 -8.91
C PRO A 17 8.33 -6.88 -8.81
N THR A 18 7.37 -7.46 -8.12
CA THR A 18 7.21 -8.92 -7.99
C THR A 18 6.58 -9.53 -9.24
N GLY A 19 5.89 -8.73 -10.05
CA GLY A 19 5.04 -9.21 -11.15
C GLY A 19 3.64 -9.61 -10.67
N ASP A 20 3.40 -9.65 -9.34
CA ASP A 20 2.07 -9.80 -8.77
C ASP A 20 1.46 -8.40 -8.54
N PRO A 21 0.41 -8.02 -9.29
CA PRO A 21 -0.13 -6.67 -9.24
C PRO A 21 -0.70 -6.29 -7.86
N TYR A 22 -1.14 -7.27 -7.06
CA TYR A 22 -1.70 -7.00 -5.73
C TYR A 22 -0.59 -6.75 -4.70
N LEU A 23 0.50 -7.53 -4.76
CA LEU A 23 1.67 -7.30 -3.92
C LEU A 23 2.33 -5.97 -4.28
N ASP A 24 2.53 -5.71 -5.57
CA ASP A 24 3.13 -4.47 -6.05
C ASP A 24 2.30 -3.24 -5.66
N THR A 25 0.95 -3.36 -5.69
CA THR A 25 0.04 -2.32 -5.21
C THR A 25 0.19 -2.09 -3.70
N ALA A 26 0.21 -3.15 -2.88
CA ALA A 26 0.38 -3.03 -1.43
C ALA A 26 1.71 -2.35 -1.08
N PHE A 27 2.80 -2.75 -1.74
CA PHE A 27 4.11 -2.13 -1.55
C PHE A 27 4.12 -0.67 -1.98
N ALA A 28 3.51 -0.32 -3.13
CA ALA A 28 3.43 1.06 -3.58
C ALA A 28 2.70 1.96 -2.56
N ILE A 29 1.63 1.46 -1.93
CA ILE A 29 0.92 2.17 -0.86
C ILE A 29 1.83 2.36 0.36
N ILE A 30 2.52 1.29 0.80
CA ILE A 30 3.44 1.34 1.95
C ILE A 30 4.56 2.35 1.70
N GLN A 31 5.18 2.33 0.53
CA GLN A 31 6.27 3.25 0.17
C GLN A 31 5.77 4.69 0.17
N ALA A 32 4.67 4.98 -0.54
CA ALA A 32 4.12 6.33 -0.60
C ALA A 32 3.71 6.86 0.79
N ARG A 33 3.22 5.99 1.68
CA ARG A 33 2.92 6.35 3.07
C ARG A 33 4.19 6.69 3.85
N LYS A 34 5.24 5.87 3.72
CA LYS A 34 6.53 6.08 4.39
C LYS A 34 7.26 7.34 3.87
N GLU A 35 7.21 7.62 2.57
CA GLU A 35 7.71 8.87 1.97
C GLU A 35 7.12 10.11 2.64
N LYS A 36 5.87 10.03 3.10
CA LYS A 36 5.17 11.11 3.80
C LYS A 36 5.26 11.04 5.33
N ASN A 37 6.06 10.13 5.88
CA ASN A 37 6.21 9.90 7.32
C ASN A 37 4.86 9.69 8.05
N LEU A 38 3.90 9.01 7.40
CA LEU A 38 2.58 8.77 7.97
C LEU A 38 2.50 7.39 8.63
N THR A 39 1.84 7.31 9.79
CA THR A 39 1.35 6.04 10.32
C THR A 39 0.13 5.56 9.52
N GLN A 40 -0.24 4.28 9.63
CA GLN A 40 -1.44 3.76 9.00
C GLN A 40 -2.71 4.49 9.48
N ALA A 41 -2.77 4.85 10.78
CA ALA A 41 -3.89 5.61 11.34
C ALA A 41 -3.97 7.03 10.76
N GLN A 42 -2.83 7.70 10.57
CA GLN A 42 -2.80 9.03 9.97
C GLN A 42 -3.21 8.99 8.48
N LEU A 43 -2.76 7.98 7.73
CA LEU A 43 -3.23 7.79 6.35
C LEU A 43 -4.74 7.50 6.32
N ALA A 44 -5.25 6.67 7.23
CA ALA A 44 -6.66 6.36 7.33
C ALA A 44 -7.51 7.62 7.54
N GLN A 45 -7.10 8.49 8.49
CA GLN A 45 -7.75 9.77 8.76
C GLN A 45 -7.79 10.66 7.51
N ARG A 46 -6.67 10.77 6.78
CA ARG A 46 -6.61 11.57 5.54
C ARG A 46 -7.45 11.00 4.40
N ALA A 47 -7.55 9.67 4.31
CA ALA A 47 -8.31 8.97 3.29
C ALA A 47 -9.80 8.81 3.63
N GLY A 48 -10.23 9.23 4.83
CA GLY A 48 -11.60 9.05 5.30
C GLY A 48 -11.99 7.58 5.45
N THR A 49 -11.09 6.77 6.02
CA THR A 49 -11.28 5.33 6.27
C THR A 49 -10.71 4.94 7.64
N THR A 50 -10.70 3.66 7.97
CA THR A 50 -10.18 3.16 9.26
C THR A 50 -8.76 2.62 9.14
N GLN A 51 -8.02 2.59 10.26
CA GLN A 51 -6.66 2.03 10.28
C GLN A 51 -6.67 0.55 9.88
N GLN A 52 -7.70 -0.22 10.24
CA GLN A 52 -7.83 -1.63 9.87
C GLN A 52 -7.96 -1.81 8.36
N VAL A 53 -8.66 -0.89 7.67
CA VAL A 53 -8.75 -0.89 6.20
C VAL A 53 -7.38 -0.62 5.58
N ILE A 54 -6.64 0.36 6.09
CA ILE A 54 -5.26 0.61 5.61
C ILE A 54 -4.36 -0.60 5.87
N ALA A 55 -4.40 -1.20 7.06
CA ALA A 55 -3.61 -2.39 7.37
C ALA A 55 -3.91 -3.55 6.43
N ARG A 56 -5.19 -3.74 6.07
CA ARG A 56 -5.62 -4.75 5.10
C ARG A 56 -5.09 -4.43 3.69
N LEU A 57 -5.16 -3.18 3.26
CA LEU A 57 -4.65 -2.73 1.95
C LEU A 57 -3.12 -2.78 1.83
N GLU A 58 -2.41 -2.77 2.95
CA GLU A 58 -0.96 -2.95 3.00
C GLU A 58 -0.56 -4.42 3.25
N SER A 59 -1.52 -5.34 3.31
CA SER A 59 -1.26 -6.75 3.57
C SER A 59 -0.83 -7.51 2.31
N LEU A 60 0.14 -8.41 2.47
CA LEU A 60 0.66 -9.27 1.40
C LEU A 60 -0.36 -10.31 0.92
N THR A 61 -1.40 -10.59 1.69
CA THR A 61 -2.41 -11.60 1.34
C THR A 61 -3.68 -11.00 0.76
N TYR A 62 -3.80 -9.67 0.73
CA TYR A 62 -5.01 -9.00 0.29
C TYR A 62 -5.08 -8.85 -1.23
N ARG A 63 -6.15 -9.38 -1.83
CA ARG A 63 -6.33 -9.50 -3.28
C ARG A 63 -7.49 -8.68 -3.84
N SER A 64 -7.98 -7.67 -3.13
CA SER A 64 -9.18 -6.94 -3.57
C SER A 64 -9.01 -5.42 -3.45
N TYR A 65 -8.81 -4.74 -4.58
CA TYR A 65 -8.74 -3.29 -4.63
C TYR A 65 -9.82 -2.78 -5.57
N SER A 66 -10.61 -1.81 -5.12
CA SER A 66 -11.45 -1.03 -6.03
C SER A 66 -10.67 0.20 -6.51
N LEU A 67 -10.86 0.60 -7.76
CA LEU A 67 -10.27 1.84 -8.30
C LEU A 67 -10.65 3.06 -7.44
N LYS A 68 -11.88 3.09 -6.93
CA LYS A 68 -12.36 4.13 -6.01
C LYS A 68 -11.56 4.19 -4.71
N THR A 69 -11.20 3.04 -4.15
CA THR A 69 -10.34 2.97 -2.96
C THR A 69 -8.93 3.48 -3.29
N LEU A 70 -8.35 3.01 -4.40
CA LEU A 70 -7.01 3.43 -4.85
C LEU A 70 -6.95 4.94 -5.11
N GLU A 71 -7.99 5.51 -5.72
CA GLU A 71 -8.09 6.96 -5.95
C GLU A 71 -8.13 7.76 -4.64
N LYS A 72 -8.93 7.33 -3.66
CA LYS A 72 -8.99 7.97 -2.34
C LYS A 72 -7.64 7.95 -1.63
N LEU A 73 -6.96 6.80 -1.64
CA LEU A 73 -5.63 6.65 -1.03
C LEU A 73 -4.61 7.52 -1.75
N ALA A 74 -4.58 7.47 -3.08
CA ALA A 74 -3.69 8.28 -3.89
C ALA A 74 -3.90 9.78 -3.58
N LYS A 75 -5.15 10.25 -3.51
CA LYS A 75 -5.46 11.63 -3.12
C LYS A 75 -4.96 11.99 -1.72
N ALA A 76 -5.19 11.13 -0.72
CA ALA A 76 -4.66 11.32 0.64
C ALA A 76 -3.12 11.35 0.69
N LEU A 77 -2.48 10.65 -0.24
CA LEU A 77 -1.03 10.62 -0.44
C LEU A 77 -0.54 11.73 -1.39
N GLY A 78 -1.41 12.57 -1.96
CA GLY A 78 -1.05 13.60 -2.95
C GLY A 78 -0.48 13.04 -4.26
N LYS A 79 -0.93 11.85 -4.66
CA LYS A 79 -0.58 11.13 -5.90
C LYS A 79 -1.85 10.91 -6.75
N LYS A 80 -1.71 10.25 -7.89
CA LYS A 80 -2.83 9.79 -8.74
C LYS A 80 -2.58 8.35 -9.18
N PRO A 81 -3.61 7.49 -9.24
CA PRO A 81 -3.45 6.15 -9.78
C PRO A 81 -3.16 6.21 -11.29
N GLN A 82 -2.28 5.34 -11.77
CA GLN A 82 -1.98 5.14 -13.20
C GLN A 82 -2.07 3.65 -13.51
N ILE A 83 -2.75 3.30 -14.61
CA ILE A 83 -2.83 1.93 -15.11
C ILE A 83 -2.04 1.87 -16.40
N ARG A 84 -1.15 0.87 -16.51
CA ARG A 84 -0.36 0.58 -17.71
C ARG A 84 -0.36 -0.93 -17.92
N PHE A 85 -0.57 -1.35 -19.17
CA PHE A 85 -0.34 -2.72 -19.60
C PHE A 85 1.11 -2.81 -20.08
N VAL A 86 1.85 -3.81 -19.58
CA VAL A 86 3.27 -4.05 -19.86
C VAL A 86 3.48 -5.48 -20.32
#